data_AF-A0A7V4P8K8-F1
#
_entry.id   AF-A0A7V4P8K8-F1
#
_cell.length_a   1.000
_cell.length_b   1.000
_cell.length_c   1.000
_cell.angle_alpha   90.00
_cell.angle_beta   90.00
_cell.angle_gamma   90.00
#
_symmetry.space_group_name_H-M   'P 1'
#
loop_
_entity.id
_entity.type
_entity.pdbx_description
1 polymer ?
#
loop_
_entity_poly.entity_id
_entity_poly.type
_entity_poly.pdbx_seq_one_letter_code
_entity_poly.pdbx_strand_id
1 'polypeptide(L)'
;MTKRLYLETVGCQMNVLDSEMVVADLRKRGYELAADLDSADVILFNTCSVREQAENKTYSALGRLRSLKKSHPEKIIGVMGCMAQKDQQLVFQRAPYVDLVVGPGQLARIPELIAKATAGQGPQLAVSLGRKDGPLEEIKRSHETFDPLRDPTMRPTPFQAYLRIQIGCDKFCTYCIVPS
;
A
#
# COMPACT_ATOMS: atom_id res chain seq x y z
N MET A 1 -18.98 -12.15 9.24
CA MET A 1 -18.98 -10.71 9.58
C MET A 1 -18.18 -9.99 8.50
N THR A 2 -18.67 -8.84 8.05
CA THR A 2 -18.01 -8.00 7.05
C THR A 2 -16.78 -7.35 7.67
N LYS A 3 -15.61 -7.48 7.03
CA LYS A 3 -14.38 -6.85 7.52
C LYS A 3 -14.34 -5.37 7.13
N ARG A 4 -13.84 -4.52 8.03
CA ARG A 4 -13.74 -3.07 7.87
C ARG A 4 -12.32 -2.65 7.49
N LEU A 5 -12.19 -1.83 6.44
CA LEU A 5 -10.94 -1.30 5.90
C LEU A 5 -10.87 0.21 6.13
N TYR A 6 -9.88 0.68 6.87
CA TYR A 6 -9.44 2.07 6.83
C TYR A 6 -8.26 2.20 5.87
N LEU A 7 -8.30 3.19 4.98
CA LEU A 7 -7.20 3.49 4.08
C LEU A 7 -6.91 5.00 4.08
N GLU A 8 -5.68 5.38 4.38
CA GLU A 8 -5.21 6.77 4.28
C GLU A 8 -4.19 6.90 3.15
N THR A 9 -4.44 7.86 2.24
CA THR A 9 -3.56 8.14 1.11
C THR A 9 -2.80 9.45 1.36
N VAL A 10 -1.47 9.39 1.28
CA VAL A 10 -0.57 10.55 1.42
C VAL A 10 0.40 10.57 0.25
N GLY A 11 0.10 11.35 -0.80
CA GLY A 11 0.98 11.36 -1.97
C GLY A 11 0.44 12.11 -3.16
N CYS A 12 0.64 11.53 -4.34
CA CYS A 12 0.24 12.10 -5.63
C CYS A 12 -0.98 11.38 -6.22
N GLN A 13 -1.36 11.76 -7.45
CA GLN A 13 -2.50 11.14 -8.15
C GLN A 13 -2.32 9.63 -8.37
N MET A 14 -1.09 9.15 -8.50
CA MET A 14 -0.80 7.71 -8.60
C MET A 14 -1.16 6.97 -7.31
N ASN A 15 -0.86 7.55 -6.15
CA ASN A 15 -1.26 6.96 -4.88
C ASN A 15 -2.80 6.94 -4.74
N VAL A 16 -3.50 7.97 -5.21
CA VAL A 16 -4.98 7.96 -5.22
C VAL A 16 -5.50 6.80 -6.06
N LEU A 17 -4.96 6.61 -7.27
CA LEU A 17 -5.34 5.50 -8.14
C LEU A 17 -5.05 4.13 -7.51
N ASP A 18 -3.84 3.95 -6.96
CA ASP A 18 -3.44 2.70 -6.30
C ASP A 18 -4.39 2.36 -5.14
N SER A 19 -4.81 3.37 -4.37
CA SER A 19 -5.80 3.22 -3.31
C SER A 19 -7.16 2.78 -3.84
N GLU A 20 -7.66 3.38 -4.93
CA GLU A 20 -8.91 2.95 -5.57
C GLU A 20 -8.85 1.48 -6.02
N MET A 21 -7.73 1.05 -6.60
CA MET A 21 -7.54 -0.32 -7.06
C MET A 21 -7.58 -1.32 -5.90
N VAL A 22 -6.92 -1.01 -4.78
CA VAL A 22 -6.90 -1.87 -3.59
C VAL A 22 -8.28 -1.91 -2.92
N VAL A 23 -8.96 -0.78 -2.79
CA VAL A 23 -10.33 -0.74 -2.26
C VAL A 23 -11.27 -1.57 -3.13
N ALA A 24 -11.14 -1.50 -4.46
CA ALA A 24 -11.97 -2.28 -5.38
C ALA A 24 -11.80 -3.78 -5.21
N ASP A 25 -10.57 -4.24 -5.08
CA ASP A 25 -10.30 -5.66 -4.91
C ASP A 25 -10.76 -6.18 -3.56
N LEU A 26 -10.52 -5.42 -2.47
CA LEU A 26 -10.98 -5.80 -1.14
C LEU A 26 -12.51 -5.78 -1.04
N ARG A 27 -13.20 -4.81 -1.66
CA ARG A 27 -14.67 -4.79 -1.70
C ARG A 27 -15.25 -6.03 -2.41
N LYS A 28 -14.66 -6.47 -3.52
CA LYS A 28 -15.05 -7.72 -4.20
C LYS A 28 -14.91 -8.96 -3.30
N ARG A 29 -14.06 -8.87 -2.27
CA ARG A 29 -13.83 -9.91 -1.26
C ARG A 29 -14.64 -9.70 0.01
N GLY A 30 -15.62 -8.79 0.01
CA GLY A 30 -16.53 -8.54 1.12
C GLY A 30 -15.98 -7.62 2.22
N TYR A 31 -15.02 -6.76 1.90
CA TYR A 31 -14.61 -5.68 2.81
C TYR A 31 -15.47 -4.43 2.59
N GLU A 32 -15.70 -3.68 3.67
CA GLU A 32 -16.33 -2.35 3.64
C GLU A 32 -15.36 -1.28 4.16
N LEU A 33 -15.53 -0.04 3.75
CA LEU A 33 -14.74 1.05 4.32
C LEU A 33 -15.17 1.32 5.76
N ALA A 34 -14.18 1.55 6.62
CA ALA A 34 -14.36 2.02 7.99
C ALA A 34 -14.48 3.55 7.99
N ALA A 35 -15.22 4.10 8.96
CA ALA A 35 -15.31 5.55 9.14
C ALA A 35 -14.06 6.12 9.85
N ASP A 36 -13.41 5.30 10.66
CA ASP A 36 -12.28 5.67 11.50
C ASP A 36 -11.36 4.46 11.75
N LEU A 37 -10.23 4.71 12.43
CA LEU A 37 -9.23 3.70 12.76
C LEU A 37 -9.74 2.66 13.78
N ASP A 38 -10.61 3.09 14.70
CA ASP A 38 -11.08 2.26 15.80
C ASP A 38 -12.05 1.17 15.31
N SER A 39 -12.90 1.51 14.34
CA SER A 39 -13.84 0.58 13.69
C SER A 39 -13.22 -0.31 12.61
N ALA A 40 -11.94 -0.13 12.27
CA ALA A 40 -11.27 -0.87 11.21
C ALA A 40 -10.64 -2.19 11.67
N ASP A 41 -10.80 -3.26 10.89
CA ASP A 41 -10.07 -4.52 11.06
C ASP A 41 -8.71 -4.50 10.32
N VAL A 42 -8.67 -3.76 9.20
CA VAL A 42 -7.47 -3.57 8.38
C VAL A 42 -7.24 -2.08 8.18
N ILE A 43 -6.02 -1.62 8.42
CA ILE A 43 -5.59 -0.23 8.35
C ILE A 43 -4.43 -0.15 7.35
N LEU A 44 -4.62 0.54 6.23
CA LEU A 44 -3.59 0.70 5.20
C LEU A 44 -3.18 2.17 5.03
N PHE A 45 -1.88 2.43 4.99
CA PHE A 45 -1.33 3.72 4.58
C PHE A 45 -0.72 3.60 3.19
N ASN A 46 -1.21 4.36 2.22
CA ASN A 46 -0.61 4.46 0.89
C ASN A 46 0.18 5.76 0.78
N THR A 47 1.50 5.65 0.63
CA THR A 47 2.39 6.82 0.73
C THR A 47 3.40 6.95 -0.39
N CYS A 48 3.64 8.19 -0.80
CA CYS A 48 4.67 8.57 -1.77
C CYS A 48 6.07 8.56 -1.12
N SER A 49 7.12 8.33 -1.92
CA SER A 49 8.53 8.43 -1.50
C SER A 49 9.28 9.64 -2.08
N VAL A 50 8.62 10.41 -2.94
CA VAL A 50 9.25 11.55 -3.63
C VAL A 50 9.21 12.81 -2.76
N ARG A 51 8.26 12.88 -1.82
CA ARG A 51 8.08 14.03 -0.93
C ARG A 51 8.32 13.60 0.51
N GLU A 52 9.41 14.08 1.12
CA GLU A 52 9.79 13.74 2.50
C GLU A 52 8.66 13.96 3.51
N GLN A 53 7.87 15.03 3.33
CA GLN A 53 6.75 15.31 4.23
C GLN A 53 5.65 14.24 4.19
N ALA A 54 5.46 13.54 3.06
CA ALA A 54 4.54 12.42 2.98
C ALA A 54 5.02 11.24 3.85
N GLU A 55 6.31 10.95 3.82
CA GLU A 55 6.95 9.89 4.62
C GLU A 55 6.85 10.23 6.11
N ASN A 56 7.22 11.45 6.48
CA ASN A 56 7.16 11.92 7.87
C ASN A 56 5.74 11.87 8.43
N LYS A 57 4.72 12.26 7.63
CA LYS A 57 3.32 12.12 8.01
C LYS A 57 2.92 10.66 8.24
N THR A 58 3.32 9.76 7.34
CA THR A 58 3.02 8.32 7.46
C THR A 58 3.66 7.72 8.71
N TYR A 59 4.95 7.96 8.95
CA TYR A 59 5.62 7.47 10.16
C TYR A 59 5.00 8.05 11.45
N SER A 60 4.59 9.32 11.43
CA SER A 60 3.89 9.93 12.55
C SER A 60 2.53 9.27 12.82
N ALA A 61 1.79 8.93 11.76
CA ALA A 61 0.51 8.23 11.87
C ALA A 61 0.70 6.80 12.40
N LEU A 62 1.68 6.05 11.87
CA LEU A 62 2.04 4.72 12.38
C LEU A 62 2.38 4.77 13.88
N GLY A 63 3.17 5.76 14.31
CA GLY A 63 3.51 5.95 15.72
C GLY A 63 2.31 5.99 16.66
N ARG A 64 1.18 6.57 16.21
CA ARG A 64 -0.07 6.65 16.98
C ARG A 64 -0.81 5.33 17.07
N LEU A 65 -0.58 4.39 16.14
CA LEU A 65 -1.22 3.08 16.13
C LEU A 65 -0.55 2.06 17.05
N ARG A 66 0.60 2.39 17.63
CA ARG A 66 1.33 1.47 18.54
C ARG A 66 0.46 1.02 19.72
N SER A 67 -0.25 1.95 20.36
CA SER A 67 -1.16 1.64 21.46
C SER A 67 -2.37 0.84 20.97
N LEU A 68 -2.93 1.22 19.82
CA LEU A 68 -4.06 0.52 19.20
C LEU A 68 -3.73 -0.95 18.93
N LYS A 69 -2.61 -1.26 18.27
CA LYS A 69 -2.18 -2.64 18.00
C LYS A 69 -1.90 -3.43 19.27
N LYS A 70 -1.42 -2.77 20.34
CA LYS A 70 -1.20 -3.43 21.63
C LYS A 70 -2.51 -3.87 22.29
N SER A 71 -3.55 -3.04 22.22
CA SER A 71 -4.89 -3.37 22.74
C SER A 71 -5.68 -4.29 21.82
N HIS A 72 -5.40 -4.23 20.52
CA HIS A 72 -6.09 -4.96 19.46
C HIS A 72 -5.09 -5.67 18.54
N PRO A 73 -4.43 -6.75 19.02
CA PRO A 73 -3.41 -7.46 18.26
C PRO A 73 -3.94 -8.08 16.95
N GLU A 74 -5.25 -8.31 16.86
CA GLU A 74 -5.96 -8.85 15.71
C GLU A 74 -6.05 -7.88 14.52
N LYS A 75 -5.94 -6.55 14.75
CA LYS A 75 -6.01 -5.55 13.68
C LYS A 75 -4.80 -5.64 12.78
N ILE A 76 -4.99 -5.59 11.46
CA ILE A 76 -3.91 -5.65 10.49
C ILE A 76 -3.48 -4.23 10.09
N ILE A 77 -2.20 -3.90 10.26
CA ILE A 77 -1.63 -2.60 9.88
C ILE A 77 -0.69 -2.78 8.70
N GLY A 78 -0.92 -2.05 7.61
CA GLY A 78 -0.13 -2.14 6.40
C GLY A 78 0.37 -0.80 5.87
N VAL A 79 1.53 -0.83 5.22
CA VAL A 79 2.08 0.30 4.47
C VAL A 79 2.24 -0.12 3.02
N MET A 80 1.73 0.69 2.09
CA MET A 80 1.83 0.44 0.66
C MET A 80 2.30 1.67 -0.11
N GLY A 81 2.67 1.46 -1.38
CA GLY A 81 3.05 2.52 -2.31
C GLY A 81 4.56 2.73 -2.40
N CYS A 82 4.97 3.87 -2.96
CA CYS A 82 6.38 4.12 -3.30
C CYS A 82 7.31 4.13 -2.07
N MET A 83 6.84 4.61 -0.91
CA MET A 83 7.64 4.54 0.33
C MET A 83 7.86 3.09 0.76
N ALA A 84 6.85 2.22 0.65
CA ALA A 84 6.99 0.80 0.98
C ALA A 84 8.04 0.10 0.10
N GLN A 85 8.08 0.44 -1.20
CA GLN A 85 9.09 -0.06 -2.14
C GLN A 85 10.51 0.43 -1.81
N LYS A 86 10.64 1.68 -1.36
CA LYS A 86 11.93 2.29 -1.01
C LYS A 86 12.45 1.79 0.34
N ASP A 87 11.63 1.87 1.37
CA ASP A 87 12.04 1.64 2.77
C ASP A 87 12.02 0.16 3.14
N GLN A 88 11.11 -0.63 2.57
CA GLN A 88 11.04 -2.09 2.76
C GLN A 88 11.14 -2.50 4.24
N GLN A 89 12.24 -3.16 4.62
CA GLN A 89 12.52 -3.62 5.98
C GLN A 89 12.66 -2.49 7.00
N LEU A 90 13.05 -1.29 6.56
CA LEU A 90 13.15 -0.11 7.44
C LEU A 90 11.79 0.24 8.05
N VAL A 91 10.68 0.00 7.33
CA VAL A 91 9.33 0.22 7.87
C VAL A 91 9.10 -0.66 9.10
N PHE A 92 9.43 -1.95 9.02
CA PHE A 92 9.28 -2.88 10.16
C PHE A 92 10.24 -2.53 11.30
N GLN A 93 11.46 -2.07 11.00
CA GLN A 93 12.41 -1.64 12.03
C GLN A 93 11.90 -0.41 12.80
N ARG A 94 11.32 0.57 12.10
CA ARG A 94 10.79 1.81 12.71
C ARG A 94 9.41 1.64 13.33
N ALA A 95 8.59 0.74 12.78
CA ALA A 95 7.25 0.43 13.25
C ALA A 95 7.03 -1.09 13.32
N PRO A 96 7.54 -1.78 14.36
CA PRO A 96 7.48 -3.25 14.48
C PRO A 96 6.08 -3.85 14.59
N TYR A 97 5.06 -3.01 14.77
CA TYR A 97 3.65 -3.38 14.83
C TYR A 97 2.95 -3.36 13.45
N VAL A 98 3.68 -3.06 12.38
CA VAL A 98 3.21 -3.18 10.99
C VAL A 98 3.27 -4.64 10.56
N ASP A 99 2.17 -5.14 10.01
CA ASP A 99 2.00 -6.53 9.59
C ASP A 99 2.33 -6.73 8.10
N LEU A 100 2.21 -5.70 7.25
CA LEU A 100 2.51 -5.81 5.83
C LEU A 100 3.13 -4.55 5.22
N VAL A 101 4.08 -4.76 4.31
CA VAL A 101 4.73 -3.72 3.51
C VAL A 101 4.67 -4.11 2.04
N VAL A 102 3.99 -3.29 1.21
CA VAL A 102 3.66 -3.66 -0.18
C VAL A 102 4.02 -2.56 -1.18
N GLY A 103 4.94 -2.86 -2.10
CA GLY A 103 5.31 -1.96 -3.19
C GLY A 103 4.19 -1.80 -4.23
N PRO A 104 4.25 -0.75 -5.06
CA PRO A 104 3.18 -0.43 -6.03
C PRO A 104 3.03 -1.51 -7.12
N GLY A 105 4.08 -2.27 -7.45
CA GLY A 105 4.00 -3.40 -8.38
C GLY A 105 3.40 -4.67 -7.79
N GLN A 106 3.07 -4.69 -6.49
CA GLN A 106 2.66 -5.89 -5.76
C GLN A 106 1.27 -5.77 -5.11
N LEU A 107 0.49 -4.73 -5.45
CA LEU A 107 -0.81 -4.42 -4.83
C LEU A 107 -1.83 -5.56 -4.94
N ALA A 108 -1.80 -6.34 -6.04
CA ALA A 108 -2.67 -7.50 -6.24
C ALA A 108 -2.52 -8.58 -5.16
N ARG A 109 -1.39 -8.59 -4.44
CA ARG A 109 -1.10 -9.56 -3.38
C ARG A 109 -1.65 -9.16 -2.01
N ILE A 110 -2.08 -7.90 -1.82
CA ILE A 110 -2.57 -7.40 -0.53
C ILE A 110 -3.59 -8.35 0.14
N PRO A 111 -4.62 -8.88 -0.55
CA PRO A 111 -5.57 -9.79 0.09
C PRO A 111 -4.94 -11.08 0.63
N GLU A 112 -4.01 -11.66 -0.13
CA GLU A 112 -3.26 -12.86 0.28
C GLU A 112 -2.38 -12.55 1.50
N LEU A 113 -1.68 -11.41 1.48
CA LEU A 113 -0.78 -11.01 2.56
C LEU A 113 -1.55 -10.68 3.84
N ILE A 114 -2.72 -10.05 3.74
CA ILE A 114 -3.63 -9.85 4.88
C ILE A 114 -4.02 -11.21 5.47
N ALA A 115 -4.38 -12.20 4.63
CA ALA A 115 -4.74 -13.54 5.11
C ALA A 115 -3.57 -14.23 5.83
N LYS A 116 -2.35 -14.15 5.29
CA LYS A 116 -1.14 -14.71 5.92
C LYS A 116 -0.83 -14.05 7.26
N ALA A 117 -0.89 -12.72 7.32
CA ALA A 117 -0.69 -11.97 8.56
C ALA A 117 -1.75 -12.34 9.62
N THR A 118 -3.02 -12.43 9.20
CA THR A 118 -4.13 -12.87 10.07
C THR A 118 -3.93 -14.30 10.59
N ALA A 119 -3.34 -15.17 9.78
CA ALA A 119 -3.01 -16.56 10.16
C ALA A 119 -1.76 -16.67 11.05
N GLY A 120 -1.14 -15.55 11.46
CA GLY A 120 0.02 -15.55 12.34
C GLY A 120 1.34 -15.91 11.66
N GLN A 121 1.43 -15.80 10.33
CA GLN A 121 2.68 -16.09 9.58
C GLN A 121 3.74 -14.97 9.68
N GLY A 122 3.59 -14.05 10.64
CA GLY A 122 4.49 -12.92 10.85
C GLY A 122 4.35 -11.80 9.80
N PRO A 123 5.26 -10.81 9.83
CA PRO A 123 5.24 -9.67 8.91
C PRO A 123 5.43 -10.09 7.46
N GLN A 124 4.67 -9.46 6.56
CA GLN A 124 4.63 -9.81 5.14
C GLN A 124 5.25 -8.70 4.29
N LEU A 125 6.27 -9.02 3.49
CA LEU A 125 6.91 -8.09 2.56
C LEU A 125 6.66 -8.52 1.12
N ALA A 126 6.14 -7.61 0.30
CA ALA A 126 6.02 -7.82 -1.14
C ALA A 126 6.41 -6.55 -1.90
N VAL A 127 7.58 -6.54 -2.51
CA VAL A 127 8.10 -5.40 -3.28
C VAL A 127 8.57 -5.88 -4.64
N SER A 128 8.59 -4.96 -5.60
CA SER A 128 9.07 -5.23 -6.95
C SER A 128 10.58 -5.43 -6.93
N LEU A 129 11.10 -6.32 -7.76
CA LEU A 129 12.52 -6.62 -7.85
C LEU A 129 13.27 -5.47 -8.55
N GLY A 130 14.49 -5.20 -8.11
CA GLY A 130 15.39 -4.31 -8.80
C GLY A 130 15.87 -4.92 -10.13
N ARG A 131 16.46 -4.09 -10.99
CA ARG A 131 16.87 -4.47 -12.35
C ARG A 131 17.90 -5.62 -12.43
N LYS A 132 18.52 -5.95 -11.31
CA LYS A 132 19.57 -6.98 -11.21
C LYS A 132 19.20 -8.11 -10.25
N ASP A 133 18.00 -8.08 -9.66
CA ASP A 133 17.62 -8.92 -8.53
C ASP A 133 16.88 -10.20 -8.94
N GLY A 134 17.21 -10.75 -10.11
CA GLY A 134 16.63 -12.02 -10.57
C GLY A 134 16.54 -12.15 -12.09
N PRO A 135 15.92 -13.24 -12.58
CA PRO A 135 15.63 -13.43 -13.99
C PRO A 135 14.72 -12.31 -14.54
N LEU A 136 14.93 -11.93 -15.80
CA LEU A 136 14.19 -10.83 -16.44
C LEU A 136 12.66 -11.01 -16.35
N GLU A 137 12.16 -12.24 -16.50
CA GLU A 137 10.73 -12.52 -16.43
C GLU A 137 10.17 -12.35 -15.00
N GLU A 138 10.93 -12.71 -13.97
CA GLU A 138 10.53 -12.48 -12.58
C GLU A 138 10.53 -10.99 -12.24
N ILE A 139 11.54 -10.25 -12.73
CA ILE A 139 11.58 -8.80 -12.61
C ILE A 139 10.32 -8.20 -13.25
N LYS A 140 10.04 -8.49 -14.53
CA LYS A 140 8.85 -7.98 -15.21
C LYS A 140 7.55 -8.30 -14.46
N ARG A 141 7.38 -9.55 -14.01
CA ARG A 141 6.22 -9.98 -13.22
C ARG A 141 6.07 -9.22 -11.91
N SER A 142 7.19 -8.87 -11.27
CA SER A 142 7.16 -8.10 -10.03
C SER A 142 6.68 -6.66 -10.20
N HIS A 143 6.68 -6.16 -11.45
CA HIS A 143 6.17 -4.83 -11.85
C HIS A 143 4.85 -4.91 -12.62
N GLU A 144 4.17 -6.06 -12.66
CA GLU A 144 2.92 -6.23 -13.39
C GLU A 144 1.85 -5.24 -12.92
N THR A 145 1.18 -4.64 -13.89
CA THR A 145 0.12 -3.67 -13.62
C THR A 145 -1.13 -4.33 -13.08
N PHE A 146 -1.54 -3.86 -11.91
CA PHE A 146 -2.84 -4.12 -11.33
C PHE A 146 -3.82 -3.01 -11.73
N ASP A 147 -4.95 -3.35 -12.38
CA ASP A 147 -6.08 -2.43 -12.62
C ASP A 147 -7.39 -3.22 -12.68
N PRO A 148 -7.95 -3.62 -11.51
CA PRO A 148 -9.23 -4.32 -11.48
C PRO A 148 -10.36 -3.39 -11.93
N LEU A 149 -11.50 -3.95 -12.35
CA LEU A 149 -12.72 -3.14 -12.51
C LEU A 149 -13.04 -2.41 -11.20
N ARG A 150 -13.18 -1.08 -11.27
CA ARG A 150 -13.39 -0.15 -10.15
C ARG A 150 -14.76 0.50 -10.21
N ASP A 151 -15.46 0.51 -9.08
CA ASP A 151 -16.75 1.16 -8.92
C ASP A 151 -16.59 2.69 -8.77
N PRO A 152 -17.44 3.52 -9.41
CA PRO A 152 -17.40 4.98 -9.24
C PRO A 152 -17.48 5.47 -7.79
N THR A 153 -18.15 4.72 -6.89
CA THR A 153 -18.27 5.03 -5.45
C THR A 153 -16.95 4.91 -4.67
N MET A 154 -15.90 4.36 -5.29
CA MET A 154 -14.58 4.22 -4.68
C MET A 154 -13.67 5.42 -4.98
N ARG A 155 -14.12 6.34 -5.83
CA ARG A 155 -13.35 7.49 -6.29
C ARG A 155 -13.58 8.68 -5.35
N PRO A 156 -12.59 9.58 -5.19
CA PRO A 156 -12.78 10.81 -4.44
C PRO A 156 -13.94 11.66 -4.96
N THR A 157 -14.20 11.61 -6.27
CA THR A 157 -15.41 12.15 -6.88
C THR A 157 -15.99 11.14 -7.89
N PRO A 158 -17.32 10.97 -7.96
CA PRO A 158 -17.93 10.02 -8.89
C PRO A 158 -17.78 10.43 -10.36
N PHE A 159 -17.47 11.71 -10.61
CA PHE A 159 -17.39 12.30 -11.95
C PHE A 159 -15.98 12.37 -12.53
N GLN A 160 -14.95 12.01 -11.75
CA GLN A 160 -13.56 12.02 -12.18
C GLN A 160 -12.92 10.65 -11.94
N ALA A 161 -11.99 10.25 -12.80
CA ALA A 161 -11.17 9.05 -12.59
C ALA A 161 -9.74 9.33 -13.01
N TYR A 162 -8.79 8.76 -12.26
CA TYR A 162 -7.41 8.69 -12.71
C TYR A 162 -7.21 7.49 -13.64
N LEU A 163 -6.46 7.73 -14.72
CA LEU A 163 -6.05 6.73 -15.69
C LEU A 163 -4.53 6.74 -15.78
N ARG A 164 -3.94 5.57 -15.54
CA ARG A 164 -2.49 5.39 -15.63
C ARG A 164 -2.13 5.04 -17.06
N ILE A 165 -1.53 6.00 -17.75
CA ILE A 165 -1.04 5.82 -19.13
C ILE A 165 0.43 5.37 -19.20
N GLN A 166 1.17 5.54 -18.10
CA GLN A 166 2.59 5.20 -18.00
C GLN A 166 2.97 4.88 -16.55
N ILE A 167 3.97 4.01 -16.36
CA ILE A 167 4.63 3.74 -15.08
C ILE A 167 6.14 3.93 -15.27
N GLY A 168 6.77 4.52 -14.27
CA GLY A 168 8.19 4.82 -14.30
C GLY A 168 8.53 6.00 -15.19
N CYS A 169 9.82 6.31 -15.27
CA CYS A 169 10.37 7.40 -16.05
C CYS A 169 11.81 7.05 -16.44
N ASP A 170 12.17 7.24 -17.71
CA ASP A 170 13.51 7.01 -18.27
C ASP A 170 14.33 8.31 -18.39
N LYS A 171 13.79 9.44 -17.92
CA LYS A 171 14.48 10.73 -17.94
C LYS A 171 15.61 10.75 -16.91
N PHE A 172 16.75 11.32 -17.33
CA PHE A 172 17.89 11.57 -16.47
C PHE A 172 17.73 12.89 -15.71
N CYS A 173 17.16 12.82 -14.51
CA CYS A 173 17.06 13.94 -13.60
C CYS A 173 18.02 13.74 -12.42
N THR A 174 18.91 14.70 -12.16
CA THR A 174 19.95 14.61 -11.12
C THR A 174 19.42 14.45 -9.69
N TYR A 175 18.14 14.72 -9.46
CA TYR A 175 17.49 14.70 -8.15
C TYR A 175 16.38 13.64 -8.03
N CYS A 176 15.95 13.02 -9.15
CA CYS A 176 14.77 12.16 -9.13
C CYS A 176 15.14 10.73 -8.76
N ILE A 177 14.44 10.17 -7.77
CA ILE A 177 14.65 8.78 -7.31
C ILE A 177 13.89 7.74 -8.14
N VAL A 178 13.06 8.14 -9.11
CA VAL A 178 12.21 7.22 -9.88
C VAL A 178 12.97 6.37 -10.90
N PRO A 179 13.97 6.88 -11.64
CA PRO A 179 14.65 6.11 -12.68
C PRO A 179 15.62 5.03 -12.17
N SER A 180 15.70 4.79 -10.86
CA SER A 180 16.66 3.87 -10.21
C SER A 180 16.20 2.41 -10.23
#